data_AF-A0A519DF58-F1
#
_entry.id   AF-A0A519DF58-F1
#
_cell.length_a   1.000
_cell.length_b   1.000
_cell.length_c   1.000
_cell.angle_alpha   90.00
_cell.angle_beta   90.00
_cell.angle_gamma   90.00
#
_symmetry.space_group_name_H-M   'P 1'
#
loop_
_entity.id
_entity.type
_entity.pdbx_description
1 polymer ?
#
loop_
_entity_poly.entity_id
_entity_poly.type
_entity_poly.pdbx_seq_one_letter_code
_entity_poly.pdbx_strand_id
1 'polypeptide(L)'
;MGIPSQLKSMLDGSMGPTKQKAARLVVDLASTAGASEYIPVNNAHISGVSVITGGHGLRRFLSDLSGDPLGVVSIPTTLNSAGCDHEKMEEMGIDYPDFLEQQFEIIHSYSELGIEATLSCTPYDRGIESSEGIGSWAESNAVCFSNSYTSLVTNRESGLSALASALTGWAPKWGLHLESNRKPNVLVNVEAEMSNLTDWSILGDWIGKQIMPTWDLPWGLMPRFVGLPRASFEMQKALTASAANYGCPMLWADGITSDAPEIDSYQGEVMFTEEDLNQRYRDLSPRGGVDLVVIGCPQASVGEARETAAAVRARMELGEIIRDHRLWLFMSSHNYDLISADGTLDLLEEAGALVLRDTCPEVTPYNRSKYNHLLTNSLKAEHYLTSGLNRIPTSVAPIIECVAHAFDDSLVDGPPPVLGEHSATPIHTSKTHQESPFESMGRGIPSQIKWKVSGKALVTDVPITYLGYVNKDTGVIEELGHPLDGVPIKDTVLIYPKGSGSTVAPFVLMGLIYTGYGPMAIVNRDVCPLTLPAASLLNVPYAHGFRDDPTIRVNTGDEVSLSLSDGEVSLRVEARSTED
;
A
#
# COMPACT_ATOMS: atom_id res chain seq x y z
N MET A 1 -28.64 -7.21 -9.07
CA MET A 1 -27.38 -6.85 -9.76
C MET A 1 -27.22 -7.75 -10.97
N GLY A 2 -27.01 -7.20 -12.17
CA GLY A 2 -26.86 -8.01 -13.39
C GLY A 2 -25.43 -8.53 -13.51
N ILE A 3 -25.15 -9.73 -13.01
CA ILE A 3 -23.83 -10.35 -13.14
C ILE A 3 -23.61 -10.74 -14.62
N PRO A 4 -22.53 -10.28 -15.29
CA PRO A 4 -22.21 -10.66 -16.68
C PRO A 4 -22.16 -12.18 -16.85
N SER A 5 -22.59 -12.68 -18.01
CA SER A 5 -22.68 -14.13 -18.27
C SER A 5 -21.35 -14.86 -18.06
N GLN A 6 -20.24 -14.26 -18.48
CA GLN A 6 -18.90 -14.81 -18.29
C GLN A 6 -18.52 -14.88 -16.80
N LEU A 7 -18.74 -13.80 -16.04
CA LEU A 7 -18.49 -13.75 -14.60
C LEU A 7 -19.40 -14.75 -13.85
N LYS A 8 -20.65 -14.89 -14.29
CA LYS A 8 -21.60 -15.88 -13.74
C LYS A 8 -21.12 -17.32 -14.00
N SER A 9 -20.61 -17.60 -15.19
CA SER A 9 -20.02 -18.90 -15.54
C SER A 9 -18.86 -19.26 -14.59
N MET A 10 -17.98 -18.29 -14.31
CA MET A 10 -16.87 -18.46 -13.36
C MET A 10 -17.40 -18.71 -11.94
N LEU A 11 -18.36 -17.90 -11.47
CA LEU A 11 -18.99 -18.04 -10.16
C LEU A 11 -19.66 -19.42 -9.96
N ASP A 12 -20.25 -19.98 -11.02
CA ASP A 12 -20.88 -21.29 -11.01
C ASP A 12 -19.86 -22.46 -11.08
N GLY A 13 -18.56 -22.16 -11.19
CA GLY A 13 -17.48 -23.14 -11.16
C GLY A 13 -17.12 -23.78 -12.50
N SER A 14 -17.74 -23.33 -13.60
CA SER A 14 -17.50 -23.91 -14.94
C SER A 14 -16.10 -23.67 -15.51
N MET A 15 -15.35 -22.72 -14.93
CA MET A 15 -14.00 -22.33 -15.37
C MET A 15 -12.92 -22.65 -14.33
N GLY A 16 -13.16 -23.65 -13.49
CA GLY A 16 -12.22 -24.10 -12.47
C GLY A 16 -12.38 -23.38 -11.12
N PRO A 17 -11.90 -24.01 -10.02
CA PRO A 17 -12.02 -23.48 -8.67
C PRO A 17 -11.29 -22.15 -8.47
N THR A 18 -10.18 -21.89 -9.17
CA THR A 18 -9.42 -20.65 -9.02
C THR A 18 -10.23 -19.45 -9.52
N LYS A 19 -10.81 -19.54 -10.74
CA LYS A 19 -11.69 -18.48 -11.26
C LYS A 19 -13.00 -18.37 -10.48
N GLN A 20 -13.50 -19.46 -9.91
CA GLN A 20 -14.67 -19.43 -9.04
C GLN A 20 -14.41 -18.61 -7.76
N LYS A 21 -13.28 -18.85 -7.08
CA LYS A 21 -12.86 -18.08 -5.90
C LYS A 21 -12.73 -16.58 -6.25
N ALA A 22 -12.12 -16.26 -7.39
CA ALA A 22 -11.97 -14.89 -7.87
C ALA A 22 -13.31 -14.22 -8.19
N ALA A 23 -14.20 -14.88 -8.93
CA ALA A 23 -15.51 -14.37 -9.28
C ALA A 23 -16.39 -14.09 -8.05
N ARG A 24 -16.31 -14.96 -7.04
CA ARG A 24 -16.95 -14.76 -5.74
C ARG A 24 -16.49 -13.48 -5.06
N LEU A 25 -15.18 -13.23 -5.02
CA LEU A 25 -14.64 -12.01 -4.44
C LEU A 25 -15.08 -10.76 -5.22
N VAL A 26 -15.07 -10.79 -6.55
CA VAL A 26 -15.56 -9.67 -7.38
C VAL A 26 -17.03 -9.35 -7.07
N VAL A 27 -17.88 -10.37 -6.91
CA VAL A 27 -19.31 -10.17 -6.58
C VAL A 27 -19.51 -9.64 -5.16
N ASP A 28 -18.73 -10.12 -4.19
CA ASP A 28 -18.79 -9.63 -2.82
C ASP A 28 -18.34 -8.17 -2.72
N LEU A 29 -17.26 -7.80 -3.42
CA LEU A 29 -16.80 -6.42 -3.53
C LEU A 29 -17.85 -5.53 -4.19
N ALA A 30 -18.52 -6.00 -5.25
CA ALA A 30 -19.59 -5.23 -5.89
C ALA A 30 -20.77 -4.97 -4.95
N SER A 31 -21.22 -6.00 -4.23
CA SER A 31 -22.33 -5.88 -3.28
C SER A 31 -22.00 -4.91 -2.14
N THR A 32 -20.79 -5.00 -1.60
CA THR A 32 -20.38 -4.15 -0.48
C THR A 32 -20.13 -2.71 -0.91
N ALA A 33 -19.49 -2.48 -2.07
CA ALA A 33 -19.31 -1.15 -2.64
C ALA A 33 -20.61 -0.48 -3.11
N GLY A 34 -21.74 -1.18 -3.09
CA GLY A 34 -23.01 -0.68 -3.62
C GLY A 34 -23.03 -0.56 -5.15
N ALA A 35 -22.12 -1.24 -5.85
CA ALA A 35 -22.02 -1.22 -7.29
C ALA A 35 -23.20 -1.99 -7.92
N SER A 36 -23.95 -1.37 -8.81
CA SER A 36 -25.03 -2.05 -9.55
C SER A 36 -24.55 -2.77 -10.81
N GLU A 37 -23.34 -2.45 -11.26
CA GLU A 37 -22.75 -2.84 -12.54
C GLU A 37 -21.32 -3.36 -12.36
N TYR A 38 -20.88 -4.13 -13.35
CA TYR A 38 -19.51 -4.60 -13.51
C TYR A 38 -18.92 -4.01 -14.79
N ILE A 39 -17.62 -3.82 -14.80
CA ILE A 39 -16.89 -3.24 -15.95
C ILE A 39 -15.78 -4.21 -16.38
N PRO A 40 -15.58 -4.43 -17.70
CA PRO A 40 -14.43 -5.19 -18.18
C PRO A 40 -13.15 -4.43 -17.88
N VAL A 41 -12.13 -5.16 -17.44
CA VAL A 41 -10.81 -4.62 -17.10
C VAL A 41 -9.87 -4.86 -18.28
N ASN A 42 -9.07 -3.86 -18.64
CA ASN A 42 -8.10 -3.96 -19.74
C ASN A 42 -6.78 -4.59 -19.28
N ASN A 43 -6.32 -4.23 -18.08
CA ASN A 43 -5.07 -4.75 -17.51
C ASN A 43 -5.06 -4.67 -15.97
N ALA A 44 -4.20 -5.46 -15.35
CA ALA A 44 -4.01 -5.48 -13.89
C ALA A 44 -2.53 -5.39 -13.50
N HIS A 45 -2.29 -4.83 -12.32
CA HIS A 45 -0.96 -4.77 -11.71
C HIS A 45 -1.07 -5.21 -10.25
N ILE A 46 -0.46 -6.35 -9.94
CA ILE A 46 -0.64 -7.07 -8.67
C ILE A 46 0.47 -6.74 -7.69
N SER A 47 0.09 -6.38 -6.46
CA SER A 47 0.97 -6.23 -5.30
C SER A 47 0.89 -7.46 -4.39
N GLY A 48 1.85 -7.60 -3.47
CA GLY A 48 1.93 -8.76 -2.57
C GLY A 48 2.85 -9.83 -3.13
N VAL A 49 4.13 -9.47 -3.26
CA VAL A 49 5.17 -10.29 -3.91
C VAL A 49 6.26 -10.67 -2.92
N SER A 50 6.38 -9.97 -1.79
CA SER A 50 7.49 -10.17 -0.84
C SER A 50 7.13 -11.12 0.29
N VAL A 51 8.14 -11.88 0.72
CA VAL A 51 8.09 -12.77 1.90
C VAL A 51 7.73 -12.01 3.17
N ILE A 52 8.18 -10.77 3.35
CA ILE A 52 7.93 -10.02 4.60
C ILE A 52 6.55 -9.36 4.64
N THR A 53 5.92 -9.09 3.48
CA THR A 53 4.55 -8.54 3.42
C THR A 53 3.48 -9.62 3.39
N GLY A 54 3.68 -10.64 2.56
CA GLY A 54 2.70 -11.72 2.38
C GLY A 54 2.90 -12.91 3.30
N GLY A 55 4.15 -13.20 3.67
CA GLY A 55 4.52 -14.31 4.55
C GLY A 55 3.95 -15.65 4.12
N HIS A 56 3.72 -16.50 5.11
CA HIS A 56 3.06 -17.80 4.91
C HIS A 56 1.62 -17.65 4.38
N GLY A 57 0.90 -16.58 4.72
CA GLY A 57 -0.47 -16.34 4.26
C GLY A 57 -0.58 -16.24 2.74
N LEU A 58 0.28 -15.41 2.14
CA LEU A 58 0.41 -15.28 0.69
C LEU A 58 0.84 -16.60 0.05
N ARG A 59 1.93 -17.21 0.54
CA ARG A 59 2.46 -18.46 -0.01
C ARG A 59 1.42 -19.57 -0.01
N ARG A 60 0.72 -19.76 1.11
CA ARG A 60 -0.37 -20.73 1.23
C ARG A 60 -1.51 -20.43 0.27
N PHE A 61 -1.91 -19.16 0.18
CA PHE A 61 -2.98 -18.76 -0.72
C PHE A 61 -2.61 -19.01 -2.20
N LEU A 62 -1.39 -18.64 -2.61
CA LEU A 62 -0.93 -18.88 -3.98
C LEU A 62 -0.86 -20.38 -4.27
N SER A 63 -0.37 -21.20 -3.33
CA SER A 63 -0.40 -22.67 -3.46
C SER A 63 -1.82 -23.25 -3.59
N ASP A 64 -2.83 -22.60 -3.00
CA ASP A 64 -4.25 -23.01 -3.13
C ASP A 64 -4.88 -22.56 -4.47
N LEU A 65 -4.19 -21.72 -5.26
CA LEU A 65 -4.60 -21.26 -6.58
C LEU A 65 -3.79 -21.91 -7.70
N SER A 66 -2.49 -22.08 -7.49
CA SER A 66 -1.57 -22.70 -8.43
C SER A 66 -1.87 -24.20 -8.57
N GLY A 67 -1.72 -24.72 -9.78
CA GLY A 67 -2.09 -26.09 -10.11
C GLY A 67 -3.53 -26.29 -10.63
N ASP A 68 -4.36 -25.25 -10.70
CA ASP A 68 -5.59 -25.26 -11.52
C ASP A 68 -5.23 -24.94 -12.98
N PRO A 69 -5.33 -25.89 -13.93
CA PRO A 69 -4.98 -25.65 -15.33
C PRO A 69 -5.83 -24.57 -16.01
N LEU A 70 -7.01 -24.25 -15.47
CA LEU A 70 -7.89 -23.17 -15.94
C LEU A 70 -7.71 -21.88 -15.14
N GLY A 71 -6.88 -21.90 -14.10
CA GLY A 71 -6.62 -20.82 -13.15
C GLY A 71 -5.70 -19.71 -13.67
N VAL A 72 -5.56 -19.55 -14.99
CA VAL A 72 -4.74 -18.49 -15.57
C VAL A 72 -5.51 -17.16 -15.70
N VAL A 73 -4.79 -16.04 -15.62
CA VAL A 73 -5.36 -14.70 -15.81
C VAL A 73 -6.09 -14.56 -17.15
N SER A 74 -7.15 -13.75 -17.16
CA SER A 74 -7.98 -13.50 -18.34
C SER A 74 -7.58 -12.21 -19.09
N ILE A 75 -6.69 -11.41 -18.51
CA ILE A 75 -6.26 -10.10 -19.03
C ILE A 75 -4.75 -9.92 -18.82
N PRO A 76 -4.06 -9.05 -19.61
CA PRO A 76 -2.68 -8.68 -19.37
C PRO A 76 -2.45 -8.25 -17.92
N THR A 77 -1.53 -8.94 -17.24
CA THR A 77 -1.32 -8.76 -15.81
C THR A 77 0.15 -8.78 -15.49
N THR A 78 0.58 -7.82 -14.69
CA THR A 78 1.98 -7.59 -14.31
C THR A 78 2.15 -7.65 -12.81
N LEU A 79 3.39 -7.82 -12.36
CA LEU A 79 3.73 -8.06 -10.97
C LEU A 79 4.62 -6.96 -10.40
N ASN A 80 4.29 -6.52 -9.19
CA ASN A 80 5.07 -5.54 -8.43
C ASN A 80 6.45 -6.11 -8.04
N SER A 81 7.37 -5.25 -7.64
CA SER A 81 8.75 -5.59 -7.26
C SER A 81 8.86 -6.53 -6.05
N ALA A 82 9.89 -7.36 -6.08
CA ALA A 82 10.26 -8.29 -5.01
C ALA A 82 11.07 -7.58 -3.91
N GLY A 83 11.47 -8.32 -2.87
CA GLY A 83 12.28 -7.79 -1.77
C GLY A 83 13.79 -8.04 -1.88
N CYS A 84 14.26 -8.63 -2.98
CA CYS A 84 15.68 -8.93 -3.17
C CYS A 84 16.00 -9.09 -4.65
N ASP A 85 17.18 -8.59 -5.03
CA ASP A 85 17.80 -8.89 -6.31
C ASP A 85 18.46 -10.26 -6.16
N HIS A 86 17.94 -11.25 -6.87
CA HIS A 86 18.40 -12.64 -6.73
C HIS A 86 19.88 -12.83 -7.13
N GLU A 87 20.43 -11.93 -7.94
CA GLU A 87 21.84 -11.98 -8.34
C GLU A 87 22.77 -11.27 -7.36
N LYS A 88 22.23 -10.39 -6.50
CA LYS A 88 23.00 -9.52 -5.60
C LYS A 88 22.62 -9.65 -4.11
N MET A 89 22.00 -10.76 -3.72
CA MET A 89 21.54 -10.99 -2.34
C MET A 89 22.68 -10.95 -1.31
N GLU A 90 23.85 -11.48 -1.68
CA GLU A 90 25.03 -11.52 -0.80
C GLU A 90 25.57 -10.10 -0.55
N GLU A 91 25.66 -9.28 -1.61
CA GLU A 91 26.07 -7.88 -1.57
C GLU A 91 25.07 -7.01 -0.78
N MET A 92 23.77 -7.29 -0.90
CA MET A 92 22.73 -6.69 -0.07
C MET A 92 22.85 -7.10 1.41
N GLY A 93 23.59 -8.17 1.72
CA GLY A 93 23.84 -8.62 3.08
C GLY A 93 22.59 -9.05 3.83
N ILE A 94 21.57 -9.54 3.13
CA ILE A 94 20.29 -9.96 3.71
C ILE A 94 20.51 -11.15 4.65
N ASP A 95 20.16 -10.96 5.93
CA ASP A 95 20.16 -12.00 6.96
C ASP A 95 18.73 -12.41 7.29
N TYR A 96 18.10 -13.15 6.37
CA TYR A 96 16.73 -13.64 6.51
C TYR A 96 16.66 -15.11 6.06
N PRO A 97 16.29 -16.05 6.95
CA PRO A 97 16.28 -17.48 6.64
C PRO A 97 15.41 -17.82 5.42
N ASP A 98 16.01 -18.57 4.50
CA ASP A 98 15.38 -19.10 3.28
C ASP A 98 14.70 -18.02 2.41
N PHE A 99 15.10 -16.76 2.53
CA PHE A 99 14.41 -15.64 1.89
C PHE A 99 14.29 -15.83 0.38
N LEU A 100 15.40 -16.17 -0.28
CA LEU A 100 15.44 -16.33 -1.73
C LEU A 100 14.56 -17.48 -2.22
N GLU A 101 14.58 -18.61 -1.51
CA GLU A 101 13.73 -19.77 -1.82
C GLU A 101 12.25 -19.41 -1.70
N GLN A 102 11.86 -18.79 -0.59
CA GLN A 102 10.48 -18.37 -0.36
C GLN A 102 10.03 -17.29 -1.35
N GLN A 103 10.93 -16.35 -1.70
CA GLN A 103 10.67 -15.31 -2.69
C GLN A 103 10.47 -15.89 -4.08
N PHE A 104 11.28 -16.89 -4.45
CA PHE A 104 11.16 -17.61 -5.72
C PHE A 104 9.84 -18.40 -5.80
N GLU A 105 9.43 -19.08 -4.72
CA GLU A 105 8.15 -19.79 -4.64
C GLU A 105 6.96 -18.86 -4.96
N ILE A 106 6.96 -17.65 -4.40
CA ILE A 106 5.91 -16.64 -4.64
C ILE A 106 5.88 -16.23 -6.11
N ILE A 107 7.03 -15.86 -6.66
CA ILE A 107 7.14 -15.40 -8.05
C ILE A 107 6.72 -16.52 -9.02
N HIS A 108 7.21 -17.73 -8.78
CA HIS A 108 6.87 -18.91 -9.58
C HIS A 108 5.36 -19.18 -9.57
N SER A 109 4.73 -19.15 -8.40
CA SER A 109 3.28 -19.38 -8.28
C SER A 109 2.46 -18.33 -9.05
N TYR A 110 2.89 -17.06 -9.06
CA TYR A 110 2.25 -16.04 -9.89
C TYR A 110 2.45 -16.31 -11.39
N SER A 111 3.65 -16.73 -11.81
CA SER A 111 3.92 -17.10 -13.21
C SER A 111 3.08 -18.29 -13.67
N GLU A 112 2.79 -19.27 -12.81
CA GLU A 112 1.88 -20.38 -13.12
C GLU A 112 0.43 -19.91 -13.38
N LEU A 113 0.02 -18.78 -12.80
CA LEU A 113 -1.26 -18.13 -13.09
C LEU A 113 -1.21 -17.31 -14.40
N GLY A 114 -0.11 -17.33 -15.15
CA GLY A 114 0.06 -16.58 -16.40
C GLY A 114 0.34 -15.09 -16.21
N ILE A 115 0.81 -14.68 -15.03
CA ILE A 115 1.17 -13.29 -14.72
C ILE A 115 2.60 -13.03 -15.19
N GLU A 116 2.81 -11.89 -15.85
CA GLU A 116 4.13 -11.41 -16.25
C GLU A 116 4.89 -10.90 -15.01
N ALA A 117 5.97 -11.60 -14.64
CA ALA A 117 6.84 -11.21 -13.53
C ALA A 117 7.76 -10.04 -13.91
N THR A 118 7.16 -8.87 -14.15
CA THR A 118 7.88 -7.62 -14.44
C THR A 118 8.66 -7.07 -13.25
N LEU A 119 8.27 -7.49 -12.04
CA LEU A 119 8.87 -7.13 -10.76
C LEU A 119 9.15 -5.63 -10.62
N SER A 120 8.14 -4.81 -10.92
CA SER A 120 8.29 -3.35 -10.89
C SER A 120 7.14 -2.63 -10.22
N CYS A 121 7.46 -1.68 -9.33
CA CYS A 121 6.49 -0.78 -8.71
C CYS A 121 6.21 0.49 -9.56
N THR A 122 6.88 0.60 -10.72
CA THR A 122 6.68 1.65 -11.73
C THR A 122 6.24 1.04 -13.06
N PRO A 123 5.09 0.33 -13.13
CA PRO A 123 4.63 -0.31 -14.37
C PRO A 123 4.40 0.67 -15.53
N TYR A 124 4.33 1.97 -15.24
CA TYR A 124 4.22 3.05 -16.21
C TYR A 124 5.56 3.50 -16.82
N ASP A 125 6.71 3.12 -16.25
CA ASP A 125 8.05 3.51 -16.75
C ASP A 125 8.38 2.86 -18.11
N ARG A 126 7.95 1.60 -18.33
CA ARG A 126 8.25 0.82 -19.55
C ARG A 126 7.47 1.26 -20.81
N GLY A 127 6.82 2.42 -20.74
CA GLY A 127 5.77 2.83 -21.66
C GLY A 127 4.51 2.02 -21.37
N ILE A 128 3.43 2.68 -20.97
CA ILE A 128 2.17 1.98 -20.69
C ILE A 128 1.64 1.45 -22.03
N GLU A 129 1.74 0.15 -22.30
CA GLU A 129 1.11 -0.47 -23.50
C GLU A 129 -0.43 -0.29 -23.51
N SER A 130 -1.00 0.21 -22.42
CA SER A 130 -2.42 0.55 -22.27
C SER A 130 -2.60 1.78 -21.37
N SER A 131 -2.16 2.96 -21.83
CA SER A 131 -2.35 4.25 -21.14
C SER A 131 -3.80 4.74 -21.10
N GLU A 132 -4.75 3.91 -21.52
CA GLU A 132 -6.17 4.20 -21.63
C GLU A 132 -7.00 2.97 -21.22
N GLY A 133 -8.25 3.21 -20.82
CA GLY A 133 -9.20 2.15 -20.44
C GLY A 133 -9.31 1.95 -18.94
N ILE A 134 -9.64 0.74 -18.52
CA ILE A 134 -9.89 0.38 -17.13
C ILE A 134 -8.76 -0.50 -16.60
N GLY A 135 -8.06 -0.01 -15.58
CA GLY A 135 -7.05 -0.76 -14.84
C GLY A 135 -7.62 -1.36 -13.55
N SER A 136 -6.96 -2.41 -13.06
CA SER A 136 -7.14 -2.93 -11.70
C SER A 136 -5.78 -3.03 -11.00
N TRP A 137 -5.31 -1.90 -10.45
CA TRP A 137 -3.93 -1.74 -9.98
C TRP A 137 -3.85 -1.63 -8.46
N ALA A 138 -2.98 -2.43 -7.85
CA ALA A 138 -2.78 -2.48 -6.40
C ALA A 138 -1.59 -1.65 -5.88
N GLU A 139 -0.72 -1.16 -6.76
CA GLU A 139 0.41 -0.30 -6.40
C GLU A 139 -0.05 1.15 -6.31
N SER A 140 0.03 1.74 -5.12
CA SER A 140 -0.59 3.04 -4.80
C SER A 140 -0.01 4.19 -5.63
N ASN A 141 1.31 4.21 -5.83
CA ASN A 141 1.92 5.26 -6.66
C ASN A 141 1.47 5.16 -8.11
N ALA A 142 1.38 3.94 -8.64
CA ALA A 142 0.99 3.68 -10.01
C ALA A 142 -0.48 4.02 -10.29
N VAL A 143 -1.36 3.80 -9.29
CA VAL A 143 -2.76 4.25 -9.33
C VAL A 143 -2.82 5.78 -9.44
N CYS A 144 -2.12 6.50 -8.56
CA CYS A 144 -2.13 7.96 -8.54
C CYS A 144 -1.53 8.55 -9.83
N PHE A 145 -0.38 8.02 -10.27
CA PHE A 145 0.27 8.42 -11.53
C PHE A 145 -0.65 8.22 -12.73
N SER A 146 -1.23 7.03 -12.87
CA SER A 146 -2.04 6.70 -14.05
C SER A 146 -3.32 7.50 -14.12
N ASN A 147 -4.03 7.65 -12.99
CA ASN A 147 -5.24 8.47 -12.98
C ASN A 147 -4.94 9.95 -13.30
N SER A 148 -3.75 10.47 -12.99
CA SER A 148 -3.42 11.90 -13.11
C SER A 148 -2.79 12.28 -14.45
N TYR A 149 -1.89 11.43 -14.98
CA TYR A 149 -1.06 11.74 -16.16
C TYR A 149 -1.41 10.92 -17.40
N THR A 150 -2.43 10.06 -17.32
CA THR A 150 -2.83 9.16 -18.41
C THR A 150 -4.36 9.12 -18.53
N SER A 151 -4.90 8.41 -19.51
CA SER A 151 -6.34 8.16 -19.63
C SER A 151 -6.78 6.82 -19.02
N LEU A 152 -5.89 6.12 -18.31
CA LEU A 152 -6.22 4.91 -17.57
C LEU A 152 -7.01 5.27 -16.31
N VAL A 153 -8.12 4.56 -16.10
CA VAL A 153 -9.01 4.73 -14.96
C VAL A 153 -8.92 3.49 -14.08
N THR A 154 -8.49 3.67 -12.82
CA THR A 154 -8.40 2.58 -11.85
C THR A 154 -8.78 3.06 -10.45
N ASN A 155 -9.44 2.20 -9.70
CA ASN A 155 -9.55 2.35 -8.25
C ASN A 155 -8.23 1.98 -7.57
N ARG A 156 -8.12 2.30 -6.28
CA ARG A 156 -7.06 1.78 -5.41
C ARG A 156 -7.43 0.36 -4.99
N GLU A 157 -6.93 -0.63 -5.73
CA GLU A 157 -7.22 -2.04 -5.49
C GLU A 157 -6.30 -2.63 -4.40
N SER A 158 -6.76 -3.70 -3.73
CA SER A 158 -5.89 -4.55 -2.91
C SER A 158 -5.15 -5.56 -3.79
N GLY A 159 -4.08 -6.18 -3.28
CA GLY A 159 -3.41 -7.28 -4.00
C GLY A 159 -4.38 -8.41 -4.38
N LEU A 160 -5.34 -8.72 -3.50
CA LEU A 160 -6.35 -9.76 -3.72
C LEU A 160 -7.44 -9.34 -4.72
N SER A 161 -7.91 -8.09 -4.67
CA SER A 161 -8.96 -7.61 -5.60
C SER A 161 -8.41 -7.36 -7.01
N ALA A 162 -7.15 -6.92 -7.12
CA ALA A 162 -6.43 -6.86 -8.40
C ALA A 162 -6.23 -8.26 -9.00
N LEU A 163 -5.81 -9.25 -8.21
CA LEU A 163 -5.70 -10.64 -8.66
C LEU A 163 -7.05 -11.24 -9.08
N ALA A 164 -8.12 -10.97 -8.33
CA ALA A 164 -9.45 -11.45 -8.69
C ALA A 164 -9.94 -10.83 -10.00
N SER A 165 -9.69 -9.54 -10.20
CA SER A 165 -9.96 -8.85 -11.47
C SER A 165 -9.11 -9.40 -12.61
N ALA A 166 -7.84 -9.72 -12.36
CA ALA A 166 -6.94 -10.34 -13.34
C ALA A 166 -7.45 -11.72 -13.80
N LEU A 167 -7.86 -12.58 -12.86
CA LEU A 167 -8.37 -13.92 -13.14
C LEU A 167 -9.71 -13.90 -13.87
N THR A 168 -10.58 -12.92 -13.58
CA THR A 168 -11.94 -12.86 -14.13
C THR A 168 -12.07 -11.97 -15.36
N GLY A 169 -11.23 -10.95 -15.50
CA GLY A 169 -11.39 -9.86 -16.47
C GLY A 169 -12.45 -8.83 -16.07
N TRP A 170 -12.97 -8.87 -14.84
CA TRP A 170 -14.08 -8.02 -14.38
C TRP A 170 -13.77 -7.37 -13.04
N ALA A 171 -14.15 -6.10 -12.92
CA ALA A 171 -14.16 -5.38 -11.65
C ALA A 171 -15.57 -4.82 -11.38
N PRO A 172 -15.93 -4.54 -10.12
CA PRO A 172 -17.11 -3.75 -9.83
C PRO A 172 -16.98 -2.33 -10.39
N LYS A 173 -18.08 -1.73 -10.86
CA LYS A 173 -18.10 -0.34 -11.32
C LYS A 173 -18.48 0.60 -10.17
N TRP A 174 -17.49 1.20 -9.53
CA TRP A 174 -17.64 2.07 -8.35
C TRP A 174 -16.44 3.02 -8.20
N GLY A 175 -16.50 3.91 -7.22
CA GLY A 175 -15.37 4.79 -6.90
C GLY A 175 -14.95 5.65 -8.08
N LEU A 176 -13.66 5.65 -8.41
CA LEU A 176 -13.06 6.41 -9.50
C LEU A 176 -13.40 5.86 -10.91
N HIS A 177 -14.07 4.70 -11.01
CA HIS A 177 -14.67 4.25 -12.27
C HIS A 177 -15.87 5.13 -12.68
N LEU A 178 -16.41 5.92 -11.75
CA LEU A 178 -17.49 6.87 -12.01
C LEU A 178 -16.92 8.27 -12.19
N GLU A 179 -17.13 8.86 -13.36
CA GLU A 179 -16.68 10.22 -13.69
C GLU A 179 -17.17 11.26 -12.67
N SER A 180 -18.38 11.09 -12.14
CA SER A 180 -18.96 11.96 -11.12
C SER A 180 -18.12 12.07 -9.84
N ASN A 181 -17.29 11.05 -9.56
CA ASN A 181 -16.44 10.99 -8.37
C ASN A 181 -15.03 11.56 -8.62
N ARG A 182 -14.63 11.79 -9.87
CA ARG A 182 -13.30 12.28 -10.24
C ARG A 182 -13.28 13.80 -10.26
N LYS A 183 -13.36 14.42 -9.07
CA LYS A 183 -13.38 15.88 -8.91
C LYS A 183 -12.36 16.32 -7.87
N PRO A 184 -11.69 17.48 -8.05
CA PRO A 184 -10.79 17.98 -7.03
C PRO A 184 -11.58 18.36 -5.78
N ASN A 185 -10.99 18.12 -4.62
CA ASN A 185 -11.61 18.41 -3.33
C ASN A 185 -10.78 19.38 -2.47
N VAL A 186 -9.51 19.59 -2.77
CA VAL A 186 -8.64 20.57 -2.10
C VAL A 186 -7.90 21.41 -3.13
N LEU A 187 -7.84 22.72 -2.92
CA LEU A 187 -7.02 23.63 -3.72
C LEU A 187 -5.66 23.84 -3.03
N VAL A 188 -4.58 23.69 -3.78
CA VAL A 188 -3.21 23.86 -3.28
C VAL A 188 -2.51 24.93 -4.11
N ASN A 189 -2.24 26.07 -3.48
CA ASN A 189 -1.44 27.14 -4.09
C ASN A 189 0.04 26.91 -3.74
N VAL A 190 0.88 26.76 -4.75
CA VAL A 190 2.33 26.52 -4.60
C VAL A 190 3.07 27.81 -4.94
N GLU A 191 3.77 28.37 -3.96
CA GLU A 191 4.61 29.57 -4.11
C GLU A 191 6.12 29.27 -4.00
N ALA A 192 6.49 28.06 -3.57
CA ALA A 192 7.87 27.59 -3.56
C ALA A 192 8.43 27.40 -4.98
N GLU A 193 9.76 27.47 -5.15
CA GLU A 193 10.39 27.39 -6.48
C GLU A 193 10.28 25.99 -7.12
N MET A 194 10.27 24.93 -6.32
CA MET A 194 10.11 23.53 -6.75
C MET A 194 11.14 23.06 -7.79
N SER A 195 12.41 23.40 -7.54
CA SER A 195 13.53 23.21 -8.48
C SER A 195 14.08 21.79 -8.52
N ASN A 196 13.99 21.03 -7.43
CA ASN A 196 14.56 19.68 -7.30
C ASN A 196 13.48 18.61 -7.31
N LEU A 197 13.85 17.40 -7.75
CA LEU A 197 12.98 16.22 -7.67
C LEU A 197 12.42 15.98 -6.26
N THR A 198 13.28 16.09 -5.24
CA THR A 198 12.91 15.85 -3.85
C THR A 198 11.88 16.86 -3.33
N ASP A 199 11.84 18.09 -3.87
CA ASP A 199 10.83 19.09 -3.51
C ASP A 199 9.42 18.59 -3.86
N TRP A 200 9.27 17.93 -5.02
CA TRP A 200 8.00 17.34 -5.46
C TRP A 200 7.58 16.17 -4.58
N SER A 201 8.55 15.37 -4.11
CA SER A 201 8.29 14.33 -3.13
C SER A 201 7.84 14.91 -1.79
N ILE A 202 8.48 15.99 -1.32
CA ILE A 202 8.09 16.70 -0.10
C ILE A 202 6.67 17.28 -0.22
N LEU A 203 6.33 17.91 -1.35
CA LEU A 203 5.01 18.48 -1.58
C LEU A 203 3.90 17.43 -1.46
N GLY A 204 4.09 16.25 -2.06
CA GLY A 204 3.12 15.16 -1.97
C GLY A 204 2.95 14.59 -0.56
N ASP A 205 4.02 14.52 0.25
CA ASP A 205 3.91 14.18 1.68
C ASP A 205 3.21 15.29 2.48
N TRP A 206 3.62 16.54 2.23
CA TRP A 206 3.13 17.70 2.96
C TRP A 206 1.63 17.89 2.80
N ILE A 207 1.09 17.73 1.58
CA ILE A 207 -0.36 17.89 1.35
C ILE A 207 -1.18 16.85 2.11
N GLY A 208 -0.68 15.62 2.22
CA GLY A 208 -1.32 14.57 3.00
C GLY A 208 -1.40 14.88 4.48
N LYS A 209 -0.38 15.58 5.02
CA LYS A 209 -0.36 16.06 6.41
C LYS A 209 -1.32 17.22 6.69
N GLN A 210 -1.88 17.86 5.66
CA GLN A 210 -2.86 18.94 5.82
C GLN A 210 -4.31 18.43 5.98
N ILE A 211 -4.56 17.12 5.83
CA ILE A 211 -5.91 16.57 5.87
C ILE A 211 -6.55 16.84 7.24
N MET A 212 -7.68 17.57 7.23
CA MET A 212 -8.44 17.86 8.44
C MET A 212 -9.55 16.81 8.66
N PRO A 213 -9.83 16.40 9.91
CA PRO A 213 -10.92 15.45 10.21
C PRO A 213 -12.31 15.92 9.77
N THR A 214 -12.50 17.21 9.55
CA THR A 214 -13.75 17.83 9.11
C THR A 214 -13.98 17.78 7.60
N TRP A 215 -12.97 17.39 6.81
CA TRP A 215 -13.09 17.29 5.35
C TRP A 215 -13.81 16.02 4.93
N ASP A 216 -14.78 16.16 4.04
CA ASP A 216 -15.47 15.01 3.44
C ASP A 216 -14.70 14.53 2.20
N LEU A 217 -13.92 13.46 2.40
CA LEU A 217 -13.02 12.89 1.38
C LEU A 217 -13.36 11.40 1.14
N PRO A 218 -14.55 11.07 0.62
CA PRO A 218 -15.04 9.68 0.54
C PRO A 218 -14.16 8.78 -0.34
N TRP A 219 -13.43 9.36 -1.27
CA TRP A 219 -12.52 8.67 -2.20
C TRP A 219 -11.05 8.99 -1.94
N GLY A 220 -10.73 9.67 -0.84
CA GLY A 220 -9.40 10.19 -0.54
C GLY A 220 -9.18 11.64 -0.99
N LEU A 221 -8.05 12.19 -0.57
CA LEU A 221 -7.58 13.51 -0.97
C LEU A 221 -7.33 13.52 -2.49
N MET A 222 -7.93 14.47 -3.21
CA MET A 222 -7.72 14.65 -4.65
C MET A 222 -7.45 16.14 -4.91
N PRO A 223 -6.17 16.56 -4.79
CA PRO A 223 -5.81 17.96 -4.81
C PRO A 223 -5.73 18.50 -6.24
N ARG A 224 -6.03 19.79 -6.39
CA ARG A 224 -5.65 20.60 -7.55
C ARG A 224 -4.51 21.54 -7.16
N PHE A 225 -3.37 21.40 -7.81
CA PHE A 225 -2.21 22.27 -7.62
C PHE A 225 -2.19 23.40 -8.63
N VAL A 226 -1.94 24.61 -8.12
CA VAL A 226 -1.75 25.85 -8.90
C VAL A 226 -0.38 26.42 -8.56
N GLY A 227 0.34 26.93 -9.55
CA GLY A 227 1.65 27.57 -9.35
C GLY A 227 2.88 26.67 -9.51
N LEU A 228 2.70 25.39 -9.83
CA LEU A 228 3.82 24.49 -10.11
C LEU A 228 4.58 24.88 -11.41
N PRO A 229 5.92 24.73 -11.44
CA PRO A 229 6.69 24.92 -12.66
C PRO A 229 6.50 23.73 -13.62
N ARG A 230 7.14 23.79 -14.80
CA ARG A 230 7.16 22.64 -15.71
C ARG A 230 7.79 21.42 -15.03
N ALA A 231 7.12 20.28 -15.12
CA ALA A 231 7.58 19.04 -14.51
C ALA A 231 8.28 18.13 -15.51
N SER A 232 9.39 17.52 -15.09
CA SER A 232 9.90 16.30 -15.73
C SER A 232 9.05 15.09 -15.37
N PHE A 233 9.31 13.96 -16.02
CA PHE A 233 8.70 12.68 -15.68
C PHE A 233 9.00 12.28 -14.22
N GLU A 234 10.23 12.48 -13.77
CA GLU A 234 10.68 12.18 -12.41
C GLU A 234 9.92 13.01 -11.38
N MET A 235 9.72 14.31 -11.64
CA MET A 235 8.97 15.22 -10.76
C MET A 235 7.50 14.78 -10.62
N GLN A 236 6.86 14.40 -11.73
CA GLN A 236 5.50 13.85 -11.75
C GLN A 236 5.41 12.55 -10.93
N LYS A 237 6.41 11.67 -11.11
CA LYS A 237 6.54 10.41 -10.37
C LYS A 237 6.69 10.65 -8.87
N ALA A 238 7.58 11.55 -8.47
CA ALA A 238 7.86 11.87 -7.07
C ALA A 238 6.64 12.41 -6.33
N LEU A 239 5.90 13.35 -6.95
CA LEU A 239 4.69 13.94 -6.38
C LEU A 239 3.58 12.93 -6.16
N THR A 240 3.26 12.13 -7.19
CA THR A 240 2.19 11.12 -7.08
C THR A 240 2.56 9.99 -6.13
N ALA A 241 3.84 9.62 -6.06
CA ALA A 241 4.33 8.59 -5.14
C ALA A 241 4.13 8.95 -3.67
N SER A 242 4.54 10.16 -3.25
CA SER A 242 4.41 10.56 -1.84
C SER A 242 2.97 10.98 -1.49
N ALA A 243 2.22 11.60 -2.40
CA ALA A 243 0.79 11.88 -2.19
C ALA A 243 -0.01 10.59 -1.96
N ALA A 244 0.35 9.50 -2.66
CA ALA A 244 -0.30 8.20 -2.51
C ALA A 244 -0.12 7.57 -1.12
N ASN A 245 0.90 7.96 -0.33
CA ASN A 245 1.07 7.51 1.07
C ASN A 245 -0.15 7.87 1.93
N TYR A 246 -0.78 9.00 1.63
CA TYR A 246 -1.98 9.50 2.32
C TYR A 246 -3.28 9.14 1.58
N GLY A 247 -3.21 8.14 0.69
CA GLY A 247 -4.36 7.62 -0.01
C GLY A 247 -4.89 8.50 -1.12
N CYS A 248 -4.10 9.45 -1.64
CA CYS A 248 -4.44 10.21 -2.84
C CYS A 248 -4.53 9.27 -4.06
N PRO A 249 -5.70 9.08 -4.67
CA PRO A 249 -5.86 8.20 -5.83
C PRO A 249 -5.63 8.91 -7.17
N MET A 250 -5.65 10.26 -7.17
CA MET A 250 -5.61 11.12 -8.35
C MET A 250 -5.36 12.57 -7.93
N LEU A 251 -4.66 13.35 -8.75
CA LEU A 251 -4.45 14.78 -8.57
C LEU A 251 -4.56 15.54 -9.91
N TRP A 252 -4.71 16.85 -9.83
CA TRP A 252 -4.58 17.77 -10.96
C TRP A 252 -3.47 18.78 -10.70
N ALA A 253 -2.68 19.10 -11.71
CA ALA A 253 -1.67 20.13 -11.64
C ALA A 253 -1.78 21.03 -12.88
N ASP A 254 -2.18 22.29 -12.66
CA ASP A 254 -2.46 23.23 -13.74
C ASP A 254 -1.24 23.39 -14.68
N GLY A 255 -1.46 23.22 -15.99
CA GLY A 255 -0.40 23.28 -17.01
C GLY A 255 0.45 22.01 -17.16
N ILE A 256 0.21 20.97 -16.36
CA ILE A 256 0.93 19.68 -16.40
C ILE A 256 -0.04 18.53 -16.70
N THR A 257 -1.14 18.44 -15.97
CA THR A 257 -2.22 17.47 -16.23
C THR A 257 -3.25 18.05 -17.19
N SER A 258 -4.24 17.24 -17.59
CA SER A 258 -5.48 17.77 -18.16
C SER A 258 -6.18 18.72 -17.17
N ASP A 259 -7.00 19.62 -17.71
CA ASP A 259 -7.75 20.59 -16.91
C ASP A 259 -8.64 19.88 -15.88
N ALA A 260 -8.64 20.43 -14.65
CA ALA A 260 -9.50 19.94 -13.60
C ALA A 260 -10.97 20.25 -13.93
N PRO A 261 -11.92 19.34 -13.64
CA PRO A 261 -13.34 19.63 -13.81
C PRO A 261 -13.77 20.78 -12.91
N GLU A 262 -14.73 21.58 -13.39
CA GLU A 262 -15.32 22.65 -12.60
C GLU A 262 -16.09 22.08 -11.40
N ILE A 263 -15.92 22.73 -10.24
CA ILE A 263 -16.60 22.39 -8.99
C ILE A 263 -17.17 23.64 -8.35
N ASP A 264 -18.20 23.48 -7.52
CA ASP A 264 -18.83 24.60 -6.81
C ASP A 264 -17.97 25.11 -5.64
N SER A 265 -17.30 24.20 -4.90
CA SER A 265 -16.43 24.54 -3.78
C SER A 265 -15.44 23.43 -3.44
N TYR A 266 -14.29 23.82 -2.88
CA TYR A 266 -13.32 22.90 -2.26
C TYR A 266 -13.68 22.64 -0.79
N GLN A 267 -13.25 21.49 -0.25
CA GLN A 267 -13.27 21.19 1.18
C GLN A 267 -12.27 22.07 1.95
N GLY A 268 -11.18 22.45 1.30
CA GLY A 268 -10.17 23.34 1.86
C GLY A 268 -9.27 23.95 0.79
N GLU A 269 -8.61 25.03 1.17
CA GLU A 269 -7.57 25.69 0.40
C GLU A 269 -6.33 25.81 1.28
N VAL A 270 -5.18 25.40 0.77
CA VAL A 270 -3.91 25.43 1.48
C VAL A 270 -2.83 26.07 0.60
N MET A 271 -1.81 26.63 1.24
CA MET A 271 -0.70 27.31 0.58
C MET A 271 0.61 26.61 0.97
N PHE A 272 1.40 26.24 -0.02
CA PHE A 272 2.73 25.66 0.15
C PHE A 272 3.79 26.69 -0.23
N THR A 273 4.48 27.21 0.78
CA THR A 273 5.46 28.29 0.64
C THR A 273 6.90 27.77 0.66
N GLU A 274 7.84 28.64 0.31
CA GLU A 274 9.27 28.37 0.44
C GLU A 274 9.67 28.08 1.90
N GLU A 275 9.02 28.71 2.88
CA GLU A 275 9.27 28.42 4.30
C GLU A 275 8.79 27.02 4.68
N ASP A 276 7.64 26.56 4.15
CA ASP A 276 7.16 25.19 4.37
C ASP A 276 8.15 24.17 3.81
N LEU A 277 8.62 24.36 2.57
CA LEU A 277 9.62 23.50 1.95
C LEU A 277 10.91 23.42 2.79
N ASN A 278 11.45 24.57 3.18
CA ASN A 278 12.65 24.66 3.99
C ASN A 278 12.47 24.04 5.39
N GLN A 279 11.30 24.21 6.01
CA GLN A 279 10.99 23.57 7.28
C GLN A 279 10.95 22.04 7.13
N ARG A 280 10.32 21.52 6.06
CA ARG A 280 10.29 20.07 5.82
C ARG A 280 11.69 19.49 5.61
N TYR A 281 12.56 20.17 4.88
CA TYR A 281 13.98 19.75 4.79
C TYR A 281 14.67 19.72 6.15
N ARG A 282 14.46 20.73 7.00
CA ARG A 282 15.02 20.75 8.37
C ARG A 282 14.47 19.62 9.26
N ASP A 283 13.20 19.26 9.09
CA ASP A 283 12.58 18.19 9.86
C ASP A 283 13.11 16.80 9.44
N LEU A 284 13.35 16.62 8.15
CA LEU A 284 13.70 15.34 7.54
C LEU A 284 15.21 15.11 7.45
N SER A 285 16.04 16.13 7.67
CA SER A 285 17.48 16.03 7.55
C SER A 285 18.09 15.05 8.57
N PRO A 286 19.19 14.37 8.20
CA PRO A 286 19.88 13.47 9.11
C PRO A 286 20.41 14.22 10.34
N ARG A 287 20.10 13.70 11.53
CA ARG A 287 20.59 14.23 12.82
C ARG A 287 21.74 13.43 13.44
N GLY A 288 22.09 12.32 12.82
CA GLY A 288 23.18 11.43 13.22
C GLY A 288 23.74 10.69 12.00
N GLY A 289 24.75 9.84 12.23
CA GLY A 289 25.43 9.10 11.16
C GLY A 289 24.47 8.29 10.28
N VAL A 290 24.70 8.32 8.97
CA VAL A 290 23.90 7.61 7.95
C VAL A 290 24.61 6.32 7.56
N ASP A 291 23.97 5.17 7.74
CA ASP A 291 24.58 3.87 7.45
C ASP A 291 24.51 3.53 5.96
N LEU A 292 23.38 3.84 5.32
CA LEU A 292 23.11 3.48 3.93
C LEU A 292 22.24 4.52 3.23
N VAL A 293 22.61 4.84 1.98
CA VAL A 293 21.85 5.72 1.09
C VAL A 293 21.03 4.86 0.14
N VAL A 294 19.73 5.15 0.05
CA VAL A 294 18.75 4.41 -0.76
C VAL A 294 18.08 5.37 -1.74
N ILE A 295 18.28 5.15 -3.04
CA ILE A 295 17.63 5.91 -4.12
C ILE A 295 16.74 4.98 -4.94
N GLY A 296 15.54 5.44 -5.29
CA GLY A 296 14.59 4.66 -6.11
C GLY A 296 13.43 4.05 -5.30
N CYS A 297 12.61 4.88 -4.67
CA CYS A 297 11.30 4.48 -4.16
C CYS A 297 10.21 5.48 -4.58
N PRO A 298 9.30 5.14 -5.51
CA PRO A 298 9.28 3.92 -6.30
C PRO A 298 10.55 3.80 -7.17
N GLN A 299 10.83 2.61 -7.70
CA GLN A 299 12.06 2.28 -8.44
C GLN A 299 12.52 3.44 -9.35
N ALA A 300 13.82 3.73 -9.32
CA ALA A 300 14.41 4.88 -9.98
C ALA A 300 14.17 4.85 -11.49
N SER A 301 13.85 6.02 -12.04
CA SER A 301 13.80 6.20 -13.49
C SER A 301 15.22 6.25 -14.06
N VAL A 302 15.32 6.20 -15.38
CA VAL A 302 16.58 6.50 -16.08
C VAL A 302 17.09 7.91 -15.77
N GLY A 303 16.20 8.89 -15.61
CA GLY A 303 16.57 10.27 -15.24
C GLY A 303 17.19 10.36 -13.84
N GLU A 304 16.59 9.70 -12.84
CA GLU A 304 17.16 9.63 -11.48
C GLU A 304 18.51 8.91 -11.46
N ALA A 305 18.65 7.81 -12.22
CA ALA A 305 19.91 7.09 -12.33
C ALA A 305 21.01 7.97 -12.94
N ARG A 306 20.70 8.74 -13.98
CA ARG A 306 21.64 9.68 -14.62
C ARG A 306 21.99 10.87 -13.73
N GLU A 307 21.03 11.42 -12.99
CA GLU A 307 21.28 12.45 -11.99
C GLU A 307 22.22 11.95 -10.89
N THR A 308 21.96 10.74 -10.38
CA THR A 308 22.83 10.05 -9.42
C THR A 308 24.23 9.86 -10.00
N ALA A 309 24.34 9.37 -11.23
CA ALA A 309 25.61 9.14 -11.89
C ALA A 309 26.41 10.44 -12.12
N ALA A 310 25.74 11.55 -12.44
CA ALA A 310 26.36 12.86 -12.58
C ALA A 310 26.95 13.35 -11.25
N ALA A 311 26.19 13.22 -10.15
CA ALA A 311 26.67 13.57 -8.81
C ALA A 311 27.84 12.67 -8.36
N VAL A 312 27.75 11.37 -8.64
CA VAL A 312 28.80 10.39 -8.34
C VAL A 312 30.09 10.71 -9.10
N ARG A 313 29.98 10.99 -10.40
CA ARG A 313 31.14 11.34 -11.24
C ARG A 313 31.89 12.55 -10.71
N ALA A 314 31.17 13.58 -10.24
CA ALA A 314 31.80 14.77 -9.67
C ALA A 314 32.70 14.45 -8.47
N ARG A 315 32.35 13.43 -7.67
CA ARG A 315 33.16 12.95 -6.54
C ARG A 315 34.29 12.03 -7.00
N MET A 316 34.05 11.15 -7.97
CA MET A 316 35.10 10.29 -8.56
C MET A 316 36.23 11.11 -9.21
N GLU A 317 35.92 12.24 -9.85
CA GLU A 317 36.92 13.16 -10.41
C GLU A 317 37.86 13.77 -9.34
N LEU A 318 37.47 13.73 -8.06
CA LEU A 318 38.30 14.09 -6.91
C LEU A 318 39.13 12.91 -6.38
N GLY A 319 39.06 11.74 -7.01
CA GLY A 319 39.76 10.52 -6.59
C GLY A 319 39.07 9.76 -5.45
N GLU A 320 37.80 10.06 -5.19
CA GLU A 320 37.01 9.41 -4.14
C GLU A 320 36.30 8.15 -4.65
N ILE A 321 35.92 7.26 -3.73
CA ILE A 321 35.17 6.03 -4.02
C ILE A 321 34.15 5.77 -2.90
N ILE A 322 32.97 5.26 -3.24
CA ILE A 322 31.98 4.81 -2.28
C ILE A 322 32.47 3.50 -1.68
N ARG A 323 32.67 3.47 -0.35
CA ARG A 323 33.10 2.27 0.35
C ARG A 323 31.90 1.42 0.76
N ASP A 324 32.11 0.11 0.84
CA ASP A 324 31.17 -0.87 1.39
C ASP A 324 29.75 -0.80 0.79
N HIS A 325 29.65 -0.41 -0.47
CA HIS A 325 28.38 -0.26 -1.19
C HIS A 325 27.33 0.61 -0.45
N ARG A 326 27.77 1.71 0.18
CA ARG A 326 26.89 2.62 0.95
C ARG A 326 25.85 3.41 0.13
N LEU A 327 25.79 3.22 -1.18
CA LEU A 327 24.75 3.76 -2.06
C LEU A 327 24.06 2.61 -2.81
N TRP A 328 22.77 2.42 -2.56
CA TRP A 328 21.93 1.48 -3.29
C TRP A 328 20.96 2.22 -4.19
N LEU A 329 20.97 1.86 -5.48
CA LEU A 329 20.05 2.40 -6.49
C LEU A 329 19.11 1.28 -6.94
N PHE A 330 17.82 1.40 -6.62
CA PHE A 330 16.80 0.40 -6.92
C PHE A 330 16.11 0.73 -8.23
N MET A 331 16.14 -0.18 -9.20
CA MET A 331 15.61 0.03 -10.55
C MET A 331 14.68 -1.12 -10.97
N SER A 332 13.82 -0.84 -11.95
CA SER A 332 13.14 -1.92 -12.69
C SER A 332 14.14 -2.58 -13.64
N SER A 333 13.94 -3.87 -13.97
CA SER A 333 14.77 -4.52 -15.00
C SER A 333 14.81 -3.76 -16.32
N HIS A 334 13.68 -3.17 -16.74
CA HIS A 334 13.62 -2.37 -17.95
C HIS A 334 14.55 -1.14 -17.90
N ASN A 335 14.48 -0.34 -16.82
CA ASN A 335 15.34 0.84 -16.71
C ASN A 335 16.80 0.46 -16.48
N TYR A 336 17.06 -0.65 -15.78
CA TYR A 336 18.39 -1.21 -15.59
C TYR A 336 19.05 -1.53 -16.95
N ASP A 337 18.33 -2.19 -17.86
CA ASP A 337 18.85 -2.51 -19.20
C ASP A 337 19.16 -1.23 -20.01
N LEU A 338 18.34 -0.18 -19.87
CA LEU A 338 18.56 1.11 -20.54
C LEU A 338 19.82 1.82 -20.06
N ILE A 339 20.08 1.85 -18.75
CA ILE A 339 21.29 2.48 -18.20
C ILE A 339 22.54 1.62 -18.37
N SER A 340 22.38 0.30 -18.55
CA SER A 340 23.47 -0.58 -18.95
C SER A 340 23.90 -0.26 -20.39
N ALA A 341 22.94 -0.09 -21.29
CA ALA A 341 23.20 0.18 -22.70
C ALA A 341 23.91 1.54 -22.97
N ASP A 342 23.74 2.53 -22.10
CA ASP A 342 24.34 3.87 -22.26
C ASP A 342 25.59 4.11 -21.39
N GLY A 343 26.03 3.10 -20.63
CA GLY A 343 27.22 3.15 -19.76
C GLY A 343 27.01 3.85 -18.41
N THR A 344 25.79 4.29 -18.11
CA THR A 344 25.46 4.88 -16.80
C THR A 344 25.61 3.85 -15.67
N LEU A 345 25.25 2.58 -15.92
CA LEU A 345 25.42 1.48 -14.96
C LEU A 345 26.90 1.31 -14.58
N ASP A 346 27.78 1.18 -15.58
CA ASP A 346 29.21 0.97 -15.37
C ASP A 346 29.82 2.08 -14.51
N LEU A 347 29.47 3.34 -14.79
CA LEU A 347 29.92 4.50 -14.00
C LEU A 347 29.48 4.42 -12.53
N LEU A 348 28.25 4.00 -12.27
CA LEU A 348 27.72 3.87 -10.91
C LEU A 348 28.43 2.73 -10.16
N GLU A 349 28.61 1.56 -10.80
CA GLU A 349 29.26 0.40 -10.19
C GLU A 349 30.77 0.63 -9.98
N GLU A 350 31.46 1.28 -10.92
CA GLU A 350 32.88 1.68 -10.77
C GLU A 350 33.09 2.64 -9.59
N ALA A 351 32.10 3.48 -9.27
CA ALA A 351 32.13 4.34 -8.10
C ALA A 351 31.94 3.60 -6.78
N GLY A 352 31.53 2.32 -6.82
CA GLY A 352 31.20 1.51 -5.66
C GLY A 352 29.72 1.49 -5.28
N ALA A 353 28.82 2.10 -6.07
CA ALA A 353 27.38 1.99 -5.83
C ALA A 353 26.86 0.57 -6.15
N LEU A 354 25.81 0.14 -5.46
CA LEU A 354 25.11 -1.10 -5.73
C LEU A 354 23.81 -0.80 -6.50
N VAL A 355 23.80 -1.08 -7.80
CA VAL A 355 22.60 -0.95 -8.62
C VAL A 355 21.84 -2.27 -8.60
N LEU A 356 20.60 -2.24 -8.10
CA LEU A 356 19.74 -3.39 -7.87
C LEU A 356 18.56 -3.36 -8.83
N ARG A 357 18.17 -4.51 -9.38
CA ARG A 357 16.96 -4.66 -10.18
C ARG A 357 15.89 -5.48 -9.46
N ASP A 358 14.66 -5.38 -9.93
CA ASP A 358 13.48 -6.15 -9.47
C ASP A 358 13.15 -6.05 -7.98
N THR A 359 13.78 -5.10 -7.30
CA THR A 359 13.78 -4.98 -5.84
C THR A 359 13.13 -3.69 -5.40
N CYS A 360 12.31 -3.77 -4.35
CA CYS A 360 11.74 -2.62 -3.67
C CYS A 360 12.43 -2.37 -2.33
N PRO A 361 12.85 -1.12 -2.05
CA PRO A 361 13.47 -0.79 -0.79
C PRO A 361 12.53 -1.01 0.41
N GLU A 362 11.22 -0.79 0.28
CA GLU A 362 10.24 -0.99 1.38
C GLU A 362 10.20 -2.44 1.87
N VAL A 363 10.32 -3.39 0.95
CA VAL A 363 10.14 -4.81 1.24
C VAL A 363 11.44 -5.60 1.29
N THR A 364 12.56 -4.89 1.32
CA THR A 364 13.91 -5.44 1.54
C THR A 364 14.11 -5.72 3.04
N PRO A 365 14.50 -6.94 3.45
CA PRO A 365 14.82 -7.25 4.84
C PRO A 365 16.23 -6.76 5.19
N TYR A 366 16.37 -5.48 5.52
CA TYR A 366 17.68 -4.90 5.84
C TYR A 366 18.32 -5.57 7.06
N ASN A 367 19.62 -5.81 6.96
CA ASN A 367 20.40 -6.35 8.07
C ASN A 367 20.58 -5.31 9.18
N ARG A 368 19.86 -5.48 10.29
CA ARG A 368 19.89 -4.56 11.44
C ARG A 368 21.21 -4.53 12.20
N SER A 369 22.12 -5.48 11.97
CA SER A 369 23.49 -5.38 12.49
C SER A 369 24.36 -4.39 11.69
N LYS A 370 23.91 -3.98 10.50
CA LYS A 370 24.63 -3.08 9.58
C LYS A 370 23.92 -1.74 9.39
N TYR A 371 22.59 -1.75 9.24
CA TYR A 371 21.82 -0.58 8.81
C TYR A 371 20.75 -0.22 9.85
N ASN A 372 20.88 0.97 10.44
CA ASN A 372 20.01 1.49 11.48
C ASN A 372 19.60 2.96 11.26
N HIS A 373 20.20 3.66 10.30
CA HIS A 373 19.76 4.95 9.80
C HIS A 373 19.96 5.03 8.27
N LEU A 374 18.86 5.25 7.54
CA LEU A 374 18.88 5.36 6.08
C LEU A 374 18.75 6.82 5.64
N LEU A 375 19.28 7.15 4.47
CA LEU A 375 19.05 8.43 3.79
C LEU A 375 18.47 8.18 2.40
N THR A 376 17.46 8.93 2.00
CA THR A 376 16.80 8.75 0.69
C THR A 376 16.42 10.08 0.03
N ASN A 377 16.14 10.05 -1.26
CA ASN A 377 15.60 11.19 -2.00
C ASN A 377 14.06 11.24 -2.02
N SER A 378 13.38 10.25 -1.41
CA SER A 378 11.95 10.03 -1.57
C SER A 378 11.19 9.94 -0.25
N LEU A 379 10.11 10.69 -0.14
CA LEU A 379 9.16 10.61 0.97
C LEU A 379 8.33 9.32 0.94
N LYS A 380 8.27 8.61 -0.18
CA LYS A 380 7.69 7.26 -0.20
C LYS A 380 8.60 6.26 0.51
N ALA A 381 9.90 6.29 0.22
CA ALA A 381 10.88 5.48 0.96
C ALA A 381 10.87 5.85 2.44
N GLU A 382 10.98 7.14 2.78
CA GLU A 382 10.98 7.59 4.17
C GLU A 382 9.74 7.08 4.92
N HIS A 383 8.54 7.30 4.38
CA HIS A 383 7.30 6.88 5.02
C HIS A 383 7.30 5.37 5.34
N TYR A 384 7.63 4.50 4.38
CA TYR A 384 7.52 3.04 4.54
C TYR A 384 8.77 2.35 5.12
N LEU A 385 9.92 3.02 5.16
CA LEU A 385 11.11 2.51 5.84
C LEU A 385 11.07 2.90 7.33
N THR A 386 10.63 4.12 7.63
CA THR A 386 10.40 4.60 9.00
C THR A 386 9.19 3.91 9.64
N SER A 387 8.06 3.82 8.93
CA SER A 387 6.84 3.17 9.41
C SER A 387 6.67 1.77 8.84
N GLY A 388 6.03 0.85 9.57
CA GLY A 388 5.69 -0.47 9.03
C GLY A 388 6.73 -1.57 9.29
N LEU A 389 7.25 -2.20 8.22
CA LEU A 389 7.95 -3.49 8.28
C LEU A 389 9.37 -3.42 8.85
N ASN A 390 10.15 -2.45 8.38
CA ASN A 390 11.57 -2.37 8.72
C ASN A 390 11.85 -1.50 9.96
N ARG A 391 11.01 -0.49 10.20
CA ARG A 391 11.12 0.47 11.33
C ARG A 391 12.55 1.02 11.45
N ILE A 392 13.11 1.50 10.35
CA ILE A 392 14.43 2.11 10.30
C ILE A 392 14.26 3.62 10.21
N PRO A 393 14.79 4.40 11.16
CA PRO A 393 14.91 5.84 10.99
C PRO A 393 15.43 6.17 9.60
N THR A 394 14.69 7.00 8.87
CA THR A 394 15.02 7.38 7.50
C THR A 394 14.95 8.89 7.35
N SER A 395 16.01 9.48 6.84
CA SER A 395 16.10 10.90 6.52
C SER A 395 15.94 11.14 5.03
N VAL A 396 15.65 12.40 4.67
CA VAL A 396 15.46 12.81 3.28
C VAL A 396 16.40 13.94 2.92
N ALA A 397 17.04 13.83 1.74
CA ALA A 397 17.83 14.88 1.14
C ALA A 397 17.77 14.81 -0.39
N PRO A 398 18.14 15.89 -1.13
CA PRO A 398 18.30 15.83 -2.58
C PRO A 398 19.34 14.77 -3.00
N ILE A 399 19.27 14.27 -4.25
CA ILE A 399 20.16 13.21 -4.77
C ILE A 399 21.64 13.60 -4.60
N ILE A 400 22.01 14.85 -4.86
CA ILE A 400 23.40 15.31 -4.72
C ILE A 400 23.92 15.20 -3.28
N GLU A 401 23.07 15.48 -2.28
CA GLU A 401 23.40 15.35 -0.86
C GLU A 401 23.41 13.88 -0.43
N CYS A 402 22.46 13.09 -0.92
CA CYS A 402 22.46 11.63 -0.75
C CYS A 402 23.79 11.01 -1.22
N VAL A 403 24.22 11.37 -2.43
CA VAL A 403 25.51 10.92 -2.97
C VAL A 403 26.67 11.39 -2.10
N ALA A 404 26.67 12.65 -1.63
CA ALA A 404 27.72 13.15 -0.75
C ALA A 404 27.86 12.31 0.53
N HIS A 405 26.74 11.92 1.15
CA HIS A 405 26.71 11.03 2.32
C HIS A 405 27.18 9.61 2.04
N ALA A 406 26.97 9.10 0.82
CA ALA A 406 27.48 7.79 0.43
C ALA A 406 29.01 7.75 0.36
N PHE A 407 29.64 8.84 -0.10
CA PHE A 407 31.10 8.98 -0.14
C PHE A 407 31.71 9.28 1.24
N ASP A 408 30.98 9.98 2.12
CA ASP A 408 31.48 10.44 3.41
C ASP A 408 30.44 10.23 4.51
N ASP A 409 30.67 9.24 5.39
CA ASP A 409 29.84 8.95 6.56
C ASP A 409 30.00 9.97 7.71
N SER A 410 30.99 10.86 7.63
CA SER A 410 31.32 11.82 8.69
C SER A 410 30.64 13.18 8.53
N LEU A 411 29.81 13.38 7.48
CA LEU A 411 29.17 14.65 7.18
C LEU A 411 28.20 15.14 8.27
N VAL A 412 27.66 14.24 9.09
CA VAL A 412 26.80 14.59 10.22
C VAL A 412 27.38 14.01 11.50
N ASP A 413 27.84 14.91 12.37
CA ASP A 413 28.27 14.56 13.71
C ASP A 413 27.07 14.61 14.65
N GLY A 414 26.58 13.44 15.04
CA GLY A 414 25.43 13.30 15.92
C GLY A 414 25.24 11.86 16.39
N PRO A 415 24.62 11.64 17.56
CA PRO A 415 24.40 10.29 18.06
C PRO A 415 23.53 9.50 17.06
N PRO A 416 23.76 8.18 16.92
CA PRO A 416 22.87 7.33 16.15
C PRO A 416 21.42 7.49 16.64
N PRO A 417 20.43 7.42 15.75
CA PRO A 417 19.03 7.50 16.17
C PRO A 417 18.72 6.36 17.15
N VAL A 418 18.03 6.70 18.25
CA VAL A 418 17.65 5.73 19.28
C VAL A 418 16.51 4.88 18.73
N LEU A 419 16.75 3.57 18.64
CA LEU A 419 15.74 2.61 18.21
C LEU A 419 14.73 2.37 19.34
N GLY A 420 13.43 2.52 19.06
CA GLY A 420 12.35 2.14 19.97
C GLY A 420 11.83 3.23 20.92
N GLU A 421 12.40 4.44 20.93
CA GLU A 421 11.86 5.57 21.67
C GLU A 421 10.82 6.35 20.84
N HIS A 422 9.65 5.76 20.64
CA HIS A 422 8.48 6.53 20.24
C HIS A 422 7.46 6.50 21.38
N SER A 423 7.32 7.62 22.10
CA SER A 423 6.12 7.85 22.88
C SER A 423 4.98 8.07 21.88
N ALA A 424 4.18 7.04 21.63
CA ALA A 424 3.04 7.21 20.74
C ALA A 424 2.04 8.17 21.38
N THR A 425 1.57 9.14 20.60
CA THR A 425 0.41 9.93 20.99
C THR A 425 -0.79 8.99 21.00
N PRO A 426 -1.53 8.86 22.11
CA PRO A 426 -2.71 8.01 22.14
C PRO A 426 -3.66 8.38 21.01
N ILE A 427 -4.11 7.37 20.26
CA ILE A 427 -5.09 7.59 19.20
C ILE A 427 -6.42 7.91 19.88
N HIS A 428 -7.00 9.05 19.53
CA HIS A 428 -8.27 9.47 20.10
C HIS A 428 -9.37 8.46 19.78
N THR A 429 -10.07 8.01 20.82
CA THR A 429 -11.27 7.15 20.73
C THR A 429 -12.47 7.91 21.29
N SER A 430 -13.61 7.78 20.61
CA SER A 430 -14.91 8.30 21.07
C SER A 430 -15.71 7.24 21.83
N LYS A 431 -15.13 6.04 22.02
CA LYS A 431 -15.78 4.90 22.64
C LYS A 431 -15.94 5.10 24.14
N THR A 432 -17.13 4.82 24.65
CA THR A 432 -17.44 4.80 26.08
C THR A 432 -18.09 3.47 26.46
N HIS A 433 -17.99 3.08 27.73
CA HIS A 433 -18.64 1.85 28.22
C HIS A 433 -20.17 1.92 28.06
N GLN A 434 -20.77 0.81 27.64
CA GLN A 434 -22.20 0.70 27.36
C GLN A 434 -22.88 -0.29 28.32
N GLU A 435 -23.91 0.16 29.06
CA GLU A 435 -24.65 -0.70 30.00
C GLU A 435 -25.98 -1.23 29.41
N SER A 436 -26.56 -0.51 28.46
CA SER A 436 -27.89 -0.84 27.92
C SER A 436 -27.86 -2.11 27.07
N PRO A 437 -28.93 -2.91 26.97
CA PRO A 437 -29.01 -3.98 25.96
C PRO A 437 -28.80 -3.44 24.54
N PHE A 438 -28.23 -4.25 23.66
CA PHE A 438 -28.00 -3.87 22.27
C PHE A 438 -28.29 -5.01 21.31
N GLU A 439 -29.05 -4.67 20.27
CA GLU A 439 -29.29 -5.50 19.10
C GLU A 439 -29.31 -4.57 17.88
N SER A 440 -28.68 -4.98 16.79
CA SER A 440 -28.73 -4.23 15.54
C SER A 440 -28.70 -5.17 14.34
N MET A 441 -29.17 -4.65 13.21
CA MET A 441 -29.22 -5.37 11.95
C MET A 441 -28.21 -4.75 10.98
N GLY A 442 -27.42 -5.61 10.35
CA GLY A 442 -26.48 -5.27 9.28
C GLY A 442 -26.67 -6.20 8.08
N ARG A 443 -25.65 -6.26 7.23
CA ARG A 443 -25.64 -7.02 5.98
C ARG A 443 -24.50 -8.02 5.96
N GLY A 444 -24.75 -9.18 5.38
CA GLY A 444 -23.71 -10.15 5.02
C GLY A 444 -23.13 -9.86 3.64
N ILE A 445 -22.25 -10.75 3.18
CA ILE A 445 -21.73 -10.75 1.81
C ILE A 445 -22.41 -11.86 0.97
N PRO A 446 -22.63 -11.66 -0.34
CA PRO A 446 -23.32 -12.62 -1.21
C PRO A 446 -22.77 -14.05 -1.19
N SER A 447 -21.47 -14.21 -0.98
CA SER A 447 -20.82 -15.53 -0.88
C SER A 447 -21.21 -16.35 0.35
N GLN A 448 -21.76 -15.71 1.37
CA GLN A 448 -22.16 -16.33 2.63
C GLN A 448 -23.69 -16.41 2.67
N ILE A 449 -24.23 -17.62 2.75
CA ILE A 449 -25.69 -17.85 2.68
C ILE A 449 -26.30 -17.85 4.08
N LYS A 450 -25.66 -18.55 5.01
CA LYS A 450 -26.14 -18.73 6.38
C LYS A 450 -25.01 -19.16 7.30
N TRP A 451 -24.93 -18.54 8.46
CA TRP A 451 -24.05 -18.93 9.55
C TRP A 451 -24.57 -18.39 10.89
N LYS A 452 -24.08 -18.97 11.99
CA LYS A 452 -24.28 -18.46 13.35
C LYS A 452 -22.97 -18.59 14.10
N VAL A 453 -22.59 -17.55 14.82
CA VAL A 453 -21.36 -17.50 15.61
C VAL A 453 -21.63 -16.76 16.92
N SER A 454 -21.00 -17.22 18.00
CA SER A 454 -21.05 -16.58 19.30
C SER A 454 -19.66 -16.59 19.91
N GLY A 455 -19.31 -15.52 20.61
CA GLY A 455 -18.02 -15.38 21.27
C GLY A 455 -17.85 -14.00 21.87
N LYS A 456 -16.67 -13.77 22.46
CA LYS A 456 -16.32 -12.50 23.06
C LYS A 456 -16.02 -11.45 21.99
N ALA A 457 -16.60 -10.27 22.14
CA ALA A 457 -16.32 -9.14 21.28
C ALA A 457 -14.98 -8.50 21.63
N LEU A 458 -14.19 -8.17 20.60
CA LEU A 458 -13.04 -7.28 20.71
C LEU A 458 -13.34 -6.06 19.84
N VAL A 459 -13.47 -4.88 20.47
CA VAL A 459 -14.09 -3.71 19.83
C VAL A 459 -13.22 -2.47 19.93
N THR A 460 -13.07 -1.78 18.81
CA THR A 460 -12.45 -0.45 18.72
C THR A 460 -13.21 0.43 17.73
N ASP A 461 -13.23 1.74 17.93
CA ASP A 461 -13.69 2.73 16.95
C ASP A 461 -12.52 3.36 16.15
N VAL A 462 -11.31 2.84 16.35
CA VAL A 462 -10.10 3.18 15.60
C VAL A 462 -9.85 2.12 14.51
N PRO A 463 -9.51 2.51 13.26
CA PRO A 463 -9.12 1.56 12.22
C PRO A 463 -7.94 0.67 12.62
N ILE A 464 -7.94 -0.58 12.15
CA ILE A 464 -6.84 -1.53 12.41
C ILE A 464 -5.94 -1.60 11.18
N THR A 465 -4.64 -1.39 11.38
CA THR A 465 -3.63 -1.64 10.34
C THR A 465 -3.06 -3.06 10.52
N TYR A 466 -3.24 -3.96 9.56
CA TYR A 466 -2.70 -5.33 9.71
C TYR A 466 -1.19 -5.41 9.45
N LEU A 467 -0.72 -4.80 8.36
CA LEU A 467 0.69 -4.87 7.98
C LEU A 467 1.54 -4.02 8.92
N GLY A 468 2.51 -4.63 9.59
CA GLY A 468 3.47 -3.94 10.47
C GLY A 468 2.93 -3.60 11.87
N TYR A 469 1.64 -3.80 12.14
CA TYR A 469 0.99 -3.44 13.40
C TYR A 469 0.12 -4.56 13.98
N VAL A 470 -0.22 -5.60 13.22
CA VAL A 470 -0.71 -6.87 13.79
C VAL A 470 0.39 -7.89 13.58
N ASN A 471 0.84 -8.50 14.67
CA ASN A 471 1.84 -9.55 14.62
C ASN A 471 1.30 -10.72 13.80
N LYS A 472 1.95 -11.00 12.66
CA LYS A 472 1.52 -12.00 11.68
C LYS A 472 1.50 -13.44 12.21
N ASP A 473 2.21 -13.71 13.31
CA ASP A 473 2.38 -15.05 13.88
C ASP A 473 1.53 -15.26 15.13
N THR A 474 1.24 -14.20 15.90
CA THR A 474 0.49 -14.28 17.17
C THR A 474 -0.90 -13.66 17.11
N GLY A 475 -1.17 -12.78 16.14
CA GLY A 475 -2.41 -12.01 16.04
C GLY A 475 -2.55 -10.88 17.08
N VAL A 476 -1.49 -10.56 17.81
CA VAL A 476 -1.46 -9.43 18.76
C VAL A 476 -1.36 -8.11 18.00
N ILE A 477 -2.19 -7.14 18.36
CA ILE A 477 -2.07 -5.76 17.87
C ILE A 477 -0.88 -5.12 18.59
N GLU A 478 0.13 -4.70 17.84
CA GLU A 478 1.40 -4.09 18.26
C GLU A 478 1.50 -2.68 17.66
N GLU A 479 0.58 -1.81 18.07
CA GLU A 479 0.45 -0.43 17.61
C GLU A 479 0.37 0.49 18.83
N LEU A 480 1.53 1.00 19.26
CA LEU A 480 1.62 1.90 20.40
C LEU A 480 0.64 3.07 20.21
N GLY A 481 -0.17 3.33 21.24
CA GLY A 481 -1.20 4.37 21.24
C GLY A 481 -2.56 3.93 20.68
N HIS A 482 -2.66 2.78 20.02
CA HIS A 482 -3.94 2.20 19.62
C HIS A 482 -4.69 1.65 20.87
N PRO A 483 -6.03 1.80 20.97
CA PRO A 483 -6.78 1.34 22.15
C PRO A 483 -6.71 -0.17 22.45
N LEU A 484 -6.31 -0.97 21.45
CA LEU A 484 -6.17 -2.42 21.55
C LEU A 484 -4.72 -2.90 21.52
N ASP A 485 -3.74 -2.00 21.74
CA ASP A 485 -2.33 -2.39 21.80
C ASP A 485 -2.09 -3.49 22.85
N GLY A 486 -1.31 -4.50 22.48
CA GLY A 486 -1.03 -5.69 23.30
C GLY A 486 -2.15 -6.75 23.34
N VAL A 487 -3.28 -6.54 22.64
CA VAL A 487 -4.42 -7.47 22.68
C VAL A 487 -4.45 -8.38 21.44
N PRO A 488 -4.61 -9.72 21.60
CA PRO A 488 -4.75 -10.64 20.48
C PRO A 488 -6.16 -10.62 19.87
N ILE A 489 -6.24 -10.69 18.53
CA ILE A 489 -7.51 -10.82 17.80
C ILE A 489 -8.06 -12.24 17.75
N LYS A 490 -7.23 -13.22 18.12
CA LYS A 490 -7.53 -14.65 18.07
C LYS A 490 -8.80 -15.00 18.85
N ASP A 491 -9.64 -15.86 18.27
CA ASP A 491 -10.84 -16.41 18.91
C ASP A 491 -11.87 -15.34 19.37
N THR A 492 -11.85 -14.16 18.73
CA THR A 492 -12.77 -13.05 19.02
C THR A 492 -13.79 -12.83 17.91
N VAL A 493 -14.89 -12.16 18.25
CA VAL A 493 -15.69 -11.40 17.29
C VAL A 493 -15.07 -10.00 17.19
N LEU A 494 -14.31 -9.77 16.13
CA LEU A 494 -13.54 -8.53 15.94
C LEU A 494 -14.42 -7.45 15.29
N ILE A 495 -14.66 -6.35 16.00
CA ILE A 495 -15.54 -5.24 15.59
C ILE A 495 -14.74 -3.94 15.51
N TYR A 496 -14.62 -3.36 14.31
CA TYR A 496 -13.82 -2.15 14.07
C TYR A 496 -14.28 -1.40 12.82
N PRO A 497 -13.93 -0.12 12.62
CA PRO A 497 -14.51 0.66 11.53
C PRO A 497 -14.18 0.12 10.15
N LYS A 498 -12.88 -0.04 9.87
CA LYS A 498 -12.29 -0.56 8.64
C LYS A 498 -10.82 -0.87 8.87
N GLY A 499 -10.24 -1.67 7.98
CA GLY A 499 -8.79 -1.79 7.85
C GLY A 499 -8.16 -0.54 7.24
N SER A 500 -6.93 -0.24 7.65
CA SER A 500 -6.09 0.85 7.14
C SER A 500 -4.72 0.34 6.64
N GLY A 501 -3.97 1.22 5.97
CA GLY A 501 -2.60 0.96 5.53
C GLY A 501 -2.47 0.37 4.12
N SER A 502 -1.51 -0.52 3.94
CA SER A 502 -1.06 -1.02 2.64
C SER A 502 -2.08 -1.97 1.97
N THR A 503 -2.07 -2.00 0.64
CA THR A 503 -2.94 -2.85 -0.21
C THR A 503 -2.65 -4.34 -0.08
N VAL A 504 -1.56 -4.71 0.60
CA VAL A 504 -1.15 -6.09 0.90
C VAL A 504 -1.56 -6.56 2.31
N ALA A 505 -2.13 -5.68 3.14
CA ALA A 505 -2.66 -6.01 4.47
C ALA A 505 -3.57 -7.27 4.52
N PRO A 506 -4.42 -7.56 3.50
CA PRO A 506 -5.24 -8.78 3.53
C PRO A 506 -4.46 -10.08 3.66
N PHE A 507 -3.21 -10.17 3.16
CA PHE A 507 -2.41 -11.40 3.23
C PHE A 507 -1.99 -11.75 4.66
N VAL A 508 -1.80 -10.74 5.52
CA VAL A 508 -1.52 -10.93 6.95
C VAL A 508 -2.73 -11.54 7.65
N LEU A 509 -3.92 -10.97 7.43
CA LEU A 509 -5.17 -11.51 7.98
C LEU A 509 -5.42 -12.95 7.50
N MET A 510 -5.18 -13.23 6.21
CA MET A 510 -5.25 -14.60 5.69
C MET A 510 -4.28 -15.55 6.40
N GLY A 511 -3.04 -15.13 6.60
CA GLY A 511 -2.03 -15.89 7.34
C GLY A 511 -2.53 -16.28 8.73
N LEU A 512 -3.04 -15.31 9.48
CA LEU A 512 -3.61 -15.52 10.82
C LEU A 512 -4.79 -16.50 10.80
N ILE A 513 -5.69 -16.39 9.81
CA ILE A 513 -6.81 -17.33 9.67
C ILE A 513 -6.30 -18.75 9.37
N TYR A 514 -5.35 -18.92 8.46
CA TYR A 514 -4.77 -20.23 8.13
C TYR A 514 -4.06 -20.88 9.32
N THR A 515 -3.42 -20.10 10.18
CA THR A 515 -2.67 -20.60 11.35
C THR A 515 -3.51 -20.70 12.62
N GLY A 516 -4.80 -20.34 12.58
CA GLY A 516 -5.69 -20.40 13.74
C GLY A 516 -5.43 -19.31 14.78
N TYR A 517 -4.87 -18.18 14.36
CA TYR A 517 -4.69 -16.95 15.16
C TYR A 517 -5.60 -15.80 14.70
N GLY A 518 -6.43 -16.04 13.68
CA GLY A 518 -7.42 -15.09 13.20
C GLY A 518 -8.68 -14.99 14.09
N PRO A 519 -9.54 -14.00 13.83
CA PRO A 519 -10.82 -13.85 14.51
C PRO A 519 -11.83 -14.90 14.05
N MET A 520 -12.83 -15.19 14.89
CA MET A 520 -13.94 -16.10 14.57
C MET A 520 -14.97 -15.46 13.63
N ALA A 521 -15.13 -14.15 13.74
CA ALA A 521 -16.02 -13.34 12.92
C ALA A 521 -15.49 -11.91 12.86
N ILE A 522 -15.81 -11.21 11.77
CA ILE A 522 -15.40 -9.82 11.56
C ILE A 522 -16.62 -8.96 11.28
N VAL A 523 -16.71 -7.84 12.00
CA VAL A 523 -17.72 -6.80 11.79
C VAL A 523 -17.03 -5.49 11.45
N ASN A 524 -17.27 -4.98 10.24
CA ASN A 524 -16.83 -3.64 9.88
C ASN A 524 -17.99 -2.65 9.85
N ARG A 525 -17.78 -1.45 10.40
CA ARG A 525 -18.74 -0.35 10.26
C ARG A 525 -18.84 0.06 8.79
N ASP A 526 -17.68 0.31 8.20
CA ASP A 526 -17.52 0.80 6.83
C ASP A 526 -17.16 -0.36 5.90
N VAL A 527 -17.42 -0.18 4.60
CA VAL A 527 -16.99 -1.15 3.59
C VAL A 527 -15.47 -1.10 3.49
N CYS A 528 -14.81 -2.25 3.70
CA CYS A 528 -13.36 -2.30 3.76
C CYS A 528 -12.74 -3.23 2.69
N PRO A 529 -12.09 -2.68 1.65
CA PRO A 529 -11.39 -3.49 0.65
C PRO A 529 -10.10 -4.15 1.20
N LEU A 530 -9.67 -3.83 2.42
CA LEU A 530 -8.49 -4.42 3.07
C LEU A 530 -8.82 -5.60 4.01
N THR A 531 -10.09 -5.73 4.43
CA THR A 531 -10.55 -6.82 5.30
C THR A 531 -11.37 -7.84 4.54
N LEU A 532 -12.35 -7.36 3.76
CA LEU A 532 -13.34 -8.19 3.09
C LEU A 532 -12.73 -9.28 2.22
N PRO A 533 -11.65 -9.04 1.44
CA PRO A 533 -11.11 -10.08 0.57
C PRO A 533 -10.67 -11.35 1.30
N ALA A 534 -10.00 -11.21 2.45
CA ALA A 534 -9.59 -12.36 3.24
C ALA A 534 -10.80 -13.11 3.80
N ALA A 535 -11.79 -12.38 4.33
CA ALA A 535 -12.99 -12.99 4.91
C ALA A 535 -13.87 -13.70 3.86
N SER A 536 -14.02 -13.10 2.67
CA SER A 536 -14.71 -13.70 1.52
C SER A 536 -14.01 -14.96 1.04
N LEU A 537 -12.68 -14.91 0.83
CA LEU A 537 -11.92 -16.02 0.27
C LEU A 537 -11.84 -17.21 1.23
N LEU A 538 -11.68 -16.96 2.52
CA LEU A 538 -11.54 -17.98 3.57
C LEU A 538 -12.85 -18.32 4.28
N ASN A 539 -13.97 -17.75 3.85
CA ASN A 539 -15.31 -18.00 4.40
C ASN A 539 -15.39 -17.73 5.92
N VAL A 540 -14.71 -16.68 6.39
CA VAL A 540 -14.83 -16.19 7.77
C VAL A 540 -16.12 -15.37 7.88
N PRO A 541 -17.03 -15.65 8.84
CA PRO A 541 -18.25 -14.87 9.05
C PRO A 541 -17.98 -13.36 9.03
N TYR A 542 -18.58 -12.67 8.07
CA TYR A 542 -18.35 -11.25 7.84
C TYR A 542 -19.66 -10.48 7.79
N ALA A 543 -19.71 -9.33 8.47
CA ALA A 543 -20.87 -8.46 8.48
C ALA A 543 -20.46 -6.99 8.40
N HIS A 544 -21.32 -6.16 7.80
CA HIS A 544 -21.11 -4.72 7.73
C HIS A 544 -22.40 -3.92 7.64
N GLY A 545 -22.30 -2.58 7.66
CA GLY A 545 -23.43 -1.69 7.36
C GLY A 545 -24.60 -1.83 8.34
N PHE A 546 -24.29 -1.88 9.64
CA PHE A 546 -25.28 -1.96 10.71
C PHE A 546 -26.07 -0.64 10.86
N ARG A 547 -27.33 -0.73 11.31
CA ARG A 547 -28.19 0.45 11.54
C ARG A 547 -27.64 1.38 12.63
N ASP A 548 -27.07 0.78 13.67
CA ASP A 548 -26.37 1.47 14.75
C ASP A 548 -24.89 1.11 14.68
N ASP A 549 -24.00 2.04 15.04
CA ASP A 549 -22.56 1.81 14.99
C ASP A 549 -22.11 0.77 16.04
N PRO A 550 -21.75 -0.46 15.63
CA PRO A 550 -21.36 -1.50 16.56
C PRO A 550 -20.00 -1.20 17.21
N THR A 551 -19.16 -0.33 16.61
CA THR A 551 -17.87 0.06 17.20
C THR A 551 -18.05 0.92 18.44
N ILE A 552 -19.21 1.57 18.59
CA ILE A 552 -19.57 2.36 19.76
C ILE A 552 -20.44 1.55 20.73
N ARG A 553 -21.42 0.79 20.22
CA ARG A 553 -22.51 0.21 21.03
C ARG A 553 -22.20 -1.14 21.69
N VAL A 554 -21.13 -1.83 21.27
CA VAL A 554 -20.66 -3.11 21.84
C VAL A 554 -19.37 -2.87 22.61
N ASN A 555 -19.21 -3.39 23.83
CA ASN A 555 -17.96 -3.28 24.58
C ASN A 555 -17.00 -4.40 24.23
N THR A 556 -15.70 -4.16 24.39
CA THR A 556 -14.73 -5.25 24.47
C THR A 556 -15.08 -6.13 25.67
N GLY A 557 -15.07 -7.45 25.47
CA GLY A 557 -15.43 -8.45 26.46
C GLY A 557 -16.91 -8.83 26.51
N ASP A 558 -17.80 -8.12 25.81
CA ASP A 558 -19.22 -8.52 25.70
C ASP A 558 -19.33 -9.92 25.08
N GLU A 559 -20.24 -10.74 25.59
CA GLU A 559 -20.65 -11.97 24.93
C GLU A 559 -21.67 -11.62 23.84
N VAL A 560 -21.31 -11.85 22.58
CA VAL A 560 -22.16 -11.50 21.44
C VAL A 560 -22.56 -12.71 20.63
N SER A 561 -23.73 -12.64 20.01
CA SER A 561 -24.18 -13.59 19.00
C SER A 561 -24.44 -12.87 17.68
N LEU A 562 -23.98 -13.49 16.59
CA LEU A 562 -24.25 -13.04 15.23
C LEU A 562 -24.89 -14.18 14.44
N SER A 563 -25.84 -13.82 13.59
CA SER A 563 -26.44 -14.78 12.66
C SER A 563 -26.77 -14.11 11.33
N LEU A 564 -26.42 -14.80 10.24
CA LEU A 564 -26.77 -14.44 8.87
C LEU A 564 -27.93 -15.32 8.40
N SER A 565 -29.01 -14.68 7.94
CA SER A 565 -30.10 -15.31 7.20
C SER A 565 -30.60 -14.35 6.12
N ASP A 566 -30.85 -14.85 4.91
CA ASP A 566 -31.45 -14.08 3.82
C ASP A 566 -30.71 -12.77 3.49
N GLY A 567 -29.39 -12.77 3.65
CA GLY A 567 -28.51 -11.60 3.41
C GLY A 567 -28.45 -10.59 4.56
N GLU A 568 -29.28 -10.73 5.58
CA GLU A 568 -29.29 -9.86 6.76
C GLU A 568 -28.54 -10.50 7.93
N VAL A 569 -27.73 -9.69 8.63
CA VAL A 569 -27.02 -10.12 9.84
C VAL A 569 -27.68 -9.49 11.05
N SER A 570 -28.10 -10.31 12.01
CA SER A 570 -28.45 -9.86 13.36
C SER A 570 -27.22 -9.96 14.26
N LEU A 571 -26.91 -8.88 14.98
CA LEU A 571 -25.91 -8.82 16.05
C LEU A 571 -26.65 -8.53 17.36
N ARG A 572 -26.44 -9.37 18.38
CA ARG A 572 -27.02 -9.20 19.71
C ARG A 572 -25.94 -9.32 20.78
N VAL A 573 -25.97 -8.42 21.77
CA VAL A 573 -25.21 -8.54 23.01
C VAL A 573 -26.02 -9.39 23.98
N GLU A 574 -25.52 -10.60 24.26
CA GLU A 574 -26.17 -11.57 25.15
C GLU A 574 -25.83 -11.29 26.61
N ALA A 575 -24.59 -10.87 26.88
CA ALA A 575 -24.15 -10.41 28.20
C ALA A 575 -23.12 -9.28 28.06
N ARG A 576 -23.26 -8.25 28.89
CA ARG A 576 -22.31 -7.14 28.95
C ARG A 576 -21.06 -7.53 29.73
N SER A 577 -19.89 -7.08 29.28
CA SER A 577 -18.69 -7.06 30.13
C SER A 577 -18.90 -6.11 31.31
N THR A 578 -18.35 -6.48 32.46
CA THR A 578 -18.22 -5.56 33.59
C THR A 578 -17.02 -4.65 33.34
N GLU A 579 -17.09 -3.38 33.75
CA GLU A 579 -15.88 -2.56 33.87
C GLU A 579 -14.92 -3.25 34.86
N ASP A 580 -13.67 -3.47 34.43
CA ASP A 580 -12.57 -3.87 35.32
C ASP A 580 -11.89 -2.61 35.89
#